data_AF-A0A1Q8TQJ8-F1
#
_entry.id   AF-A0A1Q8TQJ8-F1
#
_cell.length_a   1.000
_cell.length_b   1.000
_cell.length_c   1.000
_cell.angle_alpha   90.00
_cell.angle_beta   90.00
_cell.angle_gamma   90.00
#
_symmetry.space_group_name_H-M   'P 1'
#
loop_
_entity.id
_entity.type
_entity.pdbx_description
1 polymer ?
#
loop_
_entity_poly.entity_id
_entity_poly.type
_entity_poly.pdbx_seq_one_letter_code
_entity_poly.pdbx_strand_id
1 'polypeptide(L)'
;MKRLELVVVQLEEVKRLIGIGRVPQLRLAHILLDSAVELIMHRMIEAELDHERYGFEQLENLRRLEAMCKSDNPLHRRFATGPSDDQLSAEIKKLEVRVTSKKKRQKINYNFRDKIDFLVERTRLPAGIAPVLKKLHDYRNETYHRDQHRLEVLRPAVLIYFDAACTILDLYEPGVLIGDEHLGPELARFQDTRPDRRDPFEVSHRAAKQLREEVGLDLAAVRTALVDHLLGRLDDLESGLAYVEENSVNGAAPGDAIRAMQIEDGDIEAIFDSQVLRSRKYPLTMEDVKSWIERATAMADMDDKHALFAELAALEDAFEDLELKVREAVWRIDEAANMR
;
A
#
# COMPACT_ATOMS: atom_id res chain seq x y z
N MET A 1 1.08 26.15 9.42
CA MET A 1 2.50 26.11 8.99
C MET A 1 3.33 25.02 9.68
N LYS A 2 3.43 24.96 11.02
CA LYS A 2 4.19 23.91 11.74
C LYS A 2 3.89 22.46 11.32
N ARG A 3 2.62 22.17 10.99
CA ARG A 3 2.19 20.86 10.47
C ARG A 3 2.86 20.51 9.14
N LEU A 4 2.88 21.44 8.19
CA LEU A 4 3.52 21.26 6.87
C LEU A 4 5.04 21.19 7.02
N GLU A 5 5.61 22.06 7.86
CA GLU A 5 7.05 22.10 8.13
C GLU A 5 7.59 20.75 8.58
N LEU A 6 6.90 20.08 9.51
CA LEU A 6 7.29 18.75 9.97
C LEU A 6 7.43 17.74 8.83
N VAL A 7 6.47 17.73 7.90
CA VAL A 7 6.48 16.81 6.74
C VAL A 7 7.62 17.16 5.79
N VAL A 8 7.77 18.45 5.47
CA VAL A 8 8.81 18.91 4.55
C VAL A 8 10.20 18.62 5.11
N VAL A 9 10.44 18.87 6.40
CA VAL A 9 11.72 18.55 7.07
C VAL A 9 12.00 17.05 7.04
N GLN A 10 10.99 16.20 7.23
CA GLN A 10 11.18 14.75 7.08
C GLN A 10 11.60 14.38 5.66
N LEU A 11 10.99 14.97 4.63
CA LEU A 11 11.36 14.71 3.24
C LEU A 11 12.76 15.25 2.89
N GLU A 12 13.17 16.39 3.44
CA GLU A 12 14.56 16.88 3.33
C GLU A 12 15.57 15.88 3.90
N GLU A 13 15.25 15.33 5.07
CA GLU A 13 16.11 14.34 5.72
C GLU A 13 16.16 13.04 4.92
N VAL A 14 15.01 12.59 4.38
CA VAL A 14 14.96 11.46 3.47
C VAL A 14 15.84 11.69 2.24
N LYS A 15 15.74 12.87 1.59
CA LYS A 15 16.59 13.24 0.46
C LYS A 15 18.08 13.12 0.82
N ARG A 16 18.48 13.62 1.99
CA ARG A 16 19.85 13.51 2.49
C ARG A 16 20.29 12.05 2.63
N LEU A 17 19.42 11.19 3.19
CA LEU A 17 19.69 9.77 3.37
C LEU A 17 19.79 9.01 2.03
N ILE A 18 18.94 9.33 1.05
CA ILE A 18 19.03 8.82 -0.32
C ILE A 18 20.37 9.19 -0.95
N GLY A 19 20.83 10.43 -0.75
CA GLY A 19 22.12 10.92 -1.22
C GLY A 19 23.32 10.13 -0.65
N ILE A 20 23.23 9.63 0.59
CA ILE A 20 24.25 8.74 1.17
C ILE A 20 24.22 7.35 0.50
N GLY A 21 23.03 6.84 0.19
CA GLY A 21 22.83 5.66 -0.67
C GLY A 21 23.22 4.31 -0.08
N ARG A 22 23.68 4.25 1.17
CA ARG A 22 24.00 3.00 1.88
C ARG A 22 22.72 2.32 2.40
N VAL A 23 22.73 1.00 2.47
CA VAL A 23 21.57 0.19 2.89
C VAL A 23 20.92 0.68 4.20
N PRO A 24 21.65 0.93 5.31
CA PRO A 24 21.01 1.40 6.54
C PRO A 24 20.30 2.74 6.39
N GLN A 25 20.87 3.66 5.62
CA GLN A 25 20.31 4.99 5.35
C GLN A 25 19.09 4.89 4.43
N LEU A 26 19.12 4.00 3.43
CA LEU A 26 17.94 3.73 2.60
C LEU A 26 16.80 3.07 3.39
N ARG A 27 17.10 2.19 4.35
CA ARG A 27 16.10 1.64 5.27
C ARG A 27 15.47 2.75 6.12
N LEU A 28 16.29 3.63 6.68
CA LEU A 28 15.79 4.77 7.46
C LEU A 28 14.98 5.73 6.60
N ALA A 29 15.43 6.01 5.37
CA ALA A 29 14.70 6.80 4.39
C ALA A 29 13.32 6.21 4.11
N HIS A 30 13.23 4.89 3.91
CA HIS A 30 11.96 4.19 3.70
C HIS A 30 11.01 4.35 4.89
N ILE A 31 11.50 4.17 6.12
CA ILE A 31 10.69 4.32 7.34
C ILE A 31 10.18 5.76 7.50
N LEU A 32 11.04 6.75 7.24
CA LEU A 32 10.66 8.16 7.32
C LEU A 32 9.63 8.54 6.24
N LEU A 33 9.77 8.00 5.02
CA LEU A 33 8.79 8.18 3.96
C LEU A 33 7.42 7.63 4.34
N ASP A 34 7.38 6.41 4.88
CA ASP A 34 6.14 5.78 5.31
C ASP A 34 5.42 6.60 6.38
N SER A 35 6.18 7.09 7.37
CA SER A 35 5.65 7.97 8.42
C SER A 35 5.16 9.30 7.87
N ALA A 36 5.90 9.94 6.95
CA ALA A 36 5.50 11.20 6.34
C ALA A 36 4.22 11.04 5.52
N VAL A 37 4.15 9.99 4.69
CA VAL A 37 2.98 9.66 3.87
C VAL A 37 1.76 9.36 4.74
N GLU A 38 1.90 8.52 5.77
CA GLU A 38 0.81 8.23 6.70
C GLU A 38 0.29 9.50 7.37
N LEU A 39 1.20 10.38 7.81
CA LEU A 39 0.84 11.62 8.48
C LEU A 39 0.10 12.60 7.55
N ILE A 40 0.53 12.74 6.29
CA ILE A 40 -0.19 13.55 5.30
C ILE A 40 -1.58 12.96 5.06
N MET A 41 -1.67 11.66 4.78
CA MET A 41 -2.97 10.99 4.53
C MET A 41 -3.90 11.11 5.73
N HIS A 42 -3.40 10.92 6.95
CA HIS A 42 -4.19 11.08 8.17
C HIS A 42 -4.82 12.46 8.26
N ARG A 43 -4.06 13.52 7.94
CA ARG A 43 -4.58 14.90 7.96
C ARG A 43 -5.57 15.18 6.83
N MET A 44 -5.35 14.61 5.64
CA MET A 44 -6.32 14.68 4.54
C MET A 44 -7.64 14.00 4.95
N ILE A 45 -7.56 12.86 5.63
CA ILE A 45 -8.73 12.14 6.15
C ILE A 45 -9.44 12.95 7.23
N GLU A 46 -8.72 13.54 8.17
CA GLU A 46 -9.33 14.43 9.18
C GLU A 46 -10.12 15.55 8.51
N ALA A 47 -9.54 16.22 7.50
CA ALA A 47 -10.22 17.26 6.74
C ALA A 47 -11.50 16.74 6.06
N GLU A 48 -11.46 15.56 5.43
CA GLU A 48 -12.66 14.94 4.82
C GLU A 48 -13.73 14.59 5.85
N LEU A 49 -13.34 14.01 7.00
CA LEU A 49 -14.26 13.62 8.06
C LEU A 49 -14.86 14.80 8.82
N ASP A 50 -14.15 15.94 8.86
CA ASP A 50 -14.63 17.19 9.45
C ASP A 50 -15.81 17.76 8.66
N HIS A 51 -15.82 17.64 7.32
CA HIS A 51 -16.97 18.03 6.49
C HIS A 51 -18.23 17.21 6.80
N GLU A 52 -18.06 15.95 7.22
CA GLU A 52 -19.15 15.08 7.62
C GLU A 52 -19.57 15.23 9.09
N ARG A 53 -18.83 16.01 9.89
CA ARG A 53 -18.96 16.01 11.35
C ARG A 53 -20.38 16.27 11.82
N TYR A 54 -21.03 17.28 11.26
CA TYR A 54 -22.40 17.62 11.63
C TYR A 54 -23.38 16.48 11.32
N GLY A 55 -23.30 15.89 10.11
CA GLY A 55 -24.15 14.78 9.71
C GLY A 55 -23.91 13.53 10.57
N PHE A 56 -22.66 13.29 10.96
CA PHE A 56 -22.29 12.17 11.82
C PHE A 56 -22.83 12.34 13.24
N GLU A 57 -22.67 13.53 13.84
CA GLU A 57 -23.23 13.85 15.15
C GLU A 57 -24.77 13.74 15.15
N GLN A 58 -25.41 14.21 14.08
CA GLN A 58 -26.86 14.06 13.88
C GLN A 58 -27.28 12.58 13.78
N LEU A 59 -26.57 11.76 13.01
CA LEU A 59 -26.85 10.34 12.87
C LEU A 59 -26.72 9.61 14.22
N GLU A 60 -25.66 9.88 14.99
CA GLU A 60 -25.47 9.26 16.31
C GLU A 60 -26.57 9.69 17.30
N ASN A 61 -27.02 10.94 17.24
CA ASN A 61 -28.15 11.40 18.05
C ASN A 61 -29.47 10.71 17.67
N LEU A 62 -29.74 10.52 16.37
CA LEU A 62 -30.92 9.80 15.90
C LEU A 62 -30.90 8.33 16.31
N ARG A 63 -29.74 7.65 16.22
CA ARG A 63 -29.59 6.26 16.71
C ARG A 63 -29.78 6.14 18.21
N ARG A 64 -29.33 7.12 19.00
CA ARG A 64 -29.58 7.16 20.44
C ARG A 64 -31.07 7.34 20.73
N LEU A 65 -31.76 8.21 19.99
CA LEU A 65 -33.21 8.37 20.08
C LEU A 65 -33.95 7.08 19.72
N GLU A 66 -33.55 6.40 18.64
CA GLU A 66 -34.11 5.11 18.23
C GLU A 66 -33.99 4.06 19.34
N ALA A 67 -32.79 3.94 19.92
CA ALA A 67 -32.51 3.01 21.00
C ALA A 67 -33.32 3.35 22.27
N MET A 68 -33.56 4.62 22.57
CA MET A 68 -34.41 5.05 23.68
C MET A 68 -35.88 4.74 23.44
N CYS A 69 -36.40 4.94 22.22
CA CYS A 69 -37.76 4.54 21.82
C CYS A 69 -37.97 3.03 21.98
N LYS A 70 -36.98 2.23 21.57
CA LYS A 70 -37.01 0.76 21.60
C LYS A 70 -36.61 0.15 22.95
N SER A 71 -36.29 0.97 23.96
CA SER A 71 -35.82 0.48 25.26
C SER A 71 -36.96 -0.06 26.14
N ASP A 72 -36.71 -1.17 26.83
CA ASP A 72 -37.63 -1.70 27.83
C ASP A 72 -37.76 -0.82 29.08
N ASN A 73 -36.84 0.13 29.27
CA ASN A 73 -36.87 1.05 30.42
C ASN A 73 -37.98 2.10 30.27
N PRO A 74 -38.99 2.13 31.17
CA PRO A 74 -40.12 3.05 31.08
C PRO A 74 -39.73 4.53 31.22
N LEU A 75 -38.58 4.85 31.85
CA LEU A 75 -38.07 6.22 31.88
C LEU A 75 -37.56 6.66 30.51
N HIS A 76 -36.86 5.78 29.77
CA HIS A 76 -36.37 6.10 28.42
C HIS A 76 -37.51 6.38 27.44
N ARG A 77 -38.57 5.56 27.47
CA ARG A 77 -39.77 5.79 26.64
C ARG A 77 -40.51 7.08 26.99
N ARG A 78 -40.51 7.49 28.26
CA ARG A 78 -41.19 8.71 28.71
C ARG A 78 -40.50 10.00 28.27
N PHE A 79 -39.19 9.96 28.05
CA PHE A 79 -38.39 11.09 27.55
C PHE A 79 -38.12 11.05 26.05
N ALA A 80 -38.40 9.92 25.38
CA ALA A 80 -38.37 9.78 23.92
C ALA A 80 -39.57 10.50 23.28
N THR A 81 -39.57 11.83 23.35
CA THR A 81 -40.50 12.69 22.61
C THR A 81 -39.85 13.05 21.28
N GLY A 82 -40.50 12.74 20.16
CA GLY A 82 -39.86 12.87 18.86
C GLY A 82 -40.71 12.42 17.67
N PRO A 83 -40.14 12.45 16.45
CA PRO A 83 -40.78 11.96 15.23
C PRO A 83 -41.15 10.47 15.33
N SER A 84 -42.07 10.01 14.48
CA SER A 84 -42.48 8.59 14.47
C SER A 84 -41.31 7.65 14.13
N ASP A 85 -41.39 6.38 14.53
CA ASP A 85 -40.35 5.37 14.24
C ASP A 85 -40.04 5.26 12.73
N ASP A 86 -41.04 5.39 11.87
CA ASP A 86 -40.86 5.39 10.41
C ASP A 86 -40.09 6.61 9.91
N GLN A 87 -40.38 7.80 10.46
CA GLN A 87 -39.68 9.04 10.12
C GLN A 87 -38.22 9.00 10.60
N LEU A 88 -38.00 8.48 11.80
CA LEU A 88 -36.67 8.30 12.37
C LEU A 88 -35.83 7.33 11.55
N SER A 89 -36.39 6.16 11.20
CA SER A 89 -35.73 5.14 10.39
C SER A 89 -35.38 5.66 9.00
N ALA A 90 -36.27 6.44 8.38
CA ALA A 90 -36.03 7.05 7.07
C ALA A 90 -34.89 8.08 7.10
N GLU A 91 -34.84 8.96 8.10
CA GLU A 91 -33.76 9.95 8.23
C GLU A 91 -32.41 9.30 8.61
N ILE A 92 -32.41 8.26 9.45
CA ILE A 92 -31.20 7.45 9.72
C ILE A 92 -30.65 6.90 8.41
N LYS A 93 -31.47 6.20 7.62
CA LYS A 93 -31.05 5.59 6.35
C LYS A 93 -30.50 6.62 5.36
N LYS A 94 -31.11 7.82 5.32
CA LYS A 94 -30.66 8.93 4.47
C LYS A 94 -29.30 9.48 4.91
N LEU A 95 -29.06 9.64 6.20
CA LEU A 95 -27.78 10.13 6.73
C LEU A 95 -26.68 9.08 6.63
N GLU A 96 -26.99 7.80 6.83
CA GLU A 96 -26.02 6.68 6.72
C GLU A 96 -25.32 6.63 5.37
N VAL A 97 -26.00 6.97 4.28
CA VAL A 97 -25.39 7.01 2.93
C VAL A 97 -24.41 8.18 2.79
N ARG A 98 -24.57 9.24 3.61
CA ARG A 98 -23.79 10.49 3.49
C ARG A 98 -22.61 10.56 4.45
N VAL A 99 -22.56 9.70 5.47
CA VAL A 99 -21.53 9.78 6.52
C VAL A 99 -20.76 8.47 6.66
N THR A 100 -19.47 8.61 6.92
CA THR A 100 -18.57 7.49 7.18
C THR A 100 -18.91 6.88 8.54
N SER A 101 -19.26 5.60 8.57
CA SER A 101 -19.65 4.89 9.79
C SER A 101 -18.55 4.87 10.85
N LYS A 102 -18.92 4.79 12.13
CA LYS A 102 -17.97 4.74 13.26
C LYS A 102 -16.95 3.60 13.12
N LYS A 103 -17.39 2.40 12.72
CA LYS A 103 -16.52 1.24 12.49
C LYS A 103 -15.53 1.48 11.35
N LYS A 104 -15.98 2.11 10.26
CA LYS A 104 -15.11 2.47 9.12
C LYS A 104 -14.10 3.55 9.53
N ARG A 105 -14.52 4.60 10.25
CA ARG A 105 -13.62 5.63 10.81
C ARG A 105 -12.54 5.02 11.71
N GLN A 106 -12.90 4.06 12.56
CA GLN A 106 -11.94 3.35 13.41
C GLN A 106 -10.90 2.58 12.59
N LYS A 107 -11.34 1.80 11.59
CA LYS A 107 -10.43 1.08 10.68
C LYS A 107 -9.47 2.03 9.96
N ILE A 108 -10.00 3.10 9.38
CA ILE A 108 -9.20 4.12 8.69
C ILE A 108 -8.14 4.73 9.63
N ASN A 109 -8.48 4.96 10.90
CA ASN A 109 -7.51 5.50 11.86
C ASN A 109 -6.30 4.59 12.08
N TYR A 110 -6.52 3.27 12.18
CA TYR A 110 -5.47 2.31 12.56
C TYR A 110 -4.75 1.66 11.38
N ASN A 111 -5.41 1.49 10.23
CA ASN A 111 -4.88 0.68 9.13
C ASN A 111 -4.46 1.56 7.96
N PHE A 112 -3.20 1.47 7.55
CA PHE A 112 -2.64 2.23 6.42
C PHE A 112 -3.39 1.97 5.10
N ARG A 113 -3.71 0.72 4.79
CA ARG A 113 -4.47 0.36 3.58
C ARG A 113 -5.88 0.96 3.56
N ASP A 114 -6.59 0.94 4.69
CA ASP A 114 -7.93 1.56 4.81
C ASP A 114 -7.86 3.10 4.62
N LYS A 115 -6.75 3.75 5.00
CA LYS A 115 -6.52 5.20 4.71
C LYS A 115 -6.46 5.47 3.21
N ILE A 116 -5.68 4.67 2.49
CA ILE A 116 -5.53 4.79 1.03
C ILE A 116 -6.88 4.58 0.34
N ASP A 117 -7.57 3.48 0.68
CA ASP A 117 -8.85 3.13 0.05
C ASP A 117 -9.90 4.22 0.26
N PHE A 118 -9.96 4.79 1.47
CA PHE A 118 -10.85 5.91 1.76
C PHE A 118 -10.52 7.16 0.94
N LEU A 119 -9.24 7.54 0.81
CA LEU A 119 -8.85 8.72 0.05
C LEU A 119 -9.08 8.54 -1.46
N VAL A 120 -8.91 7.33 -1.99
CA VAL A 120 -9.26 7.00 -3.39
C VAL A 120 -10.77 7.07 -3.60
N GLU A 121 -11.56 6.47 -2.70
CA GLU A 121 -13.04 6.54 -2.74
C GLU A 121 -13.54 7.98 -2.74
N ARG A 122 -12.86 8.86 -2.00
CA ARG A 122 -13.13 10.31 -1.93
C ARG A 122 -12.51 11.11 -3.07
N THR A 123 -11.86 10.47 -4.04
CA THR A 123 -11.16 11.12 -5.16
C THR A 123 -10.08 12.13 -4.73
N ARG A 124 -9.57 11.99 -3.50
CA ARG A 124 -8.47 12.80 -2.95
C ARG A 124 -7.10 12.23 -3.26
N LEU A 125 -7.05 10.96 -3.63
CA LEU A 125 -5.85 10.29 -4.08
C LEU A 125 -6.12 9.61 -5.44
N PRO A 126 -5.23 9.76 -6.45
CA PRO A 126 -5.37 9.06 -7.71
C PRO A 126 -5.36 7.55 -7.52
N ALA A 127 -6.26 6.81 -8.18
CA ALA A 127 -6.34 5.36 -8.03
C ALA A 127 -5.04 4.64 -8.42
N GLY A 128 -4.29 5.17 -9.40
CA GLY A 128 -3.05 4.58 -9.88
C GLY A 128 -1.90 4.55 -8.86
N ILE A 129 -1.90 5.43 -7.85
CA ILE A 129 -0.85 5.46 -6.82
C ILE A 129 -1.14 4.50 -5.66
N ALA A 130 -2.39 4.03 -5.53
CA ALA A 130 -2.79 3.21 -4.40
C ALA A 130 -2.05 1.85 -4.33
N PRO A 131 -1.87 1.09 -5.43
CA PRO A 131 -1.07 -0.13 -5.42
C PRO A 131 0.38 0.14 -4.98
N VAL A 132 0.96 1.25 -5.47
CA VAL A 132 2.33 1.66 -5.16
C VAL A 132 2.52 1.89 -3.66
N LEU A 133 1.64 2.69 -3.04
CA LEU A 133 1.71 2.97 -1.60
C LEU A 133 1.50 1.73 -0.75
N LYS A 134 0.56 0.86 -1.14
CA LYS A 134 0.28 -0.39 -0.40
C LYS A 134 1.51 -1.30 -0.41
N LYS A 135 2.10 -1.54 -1.59
CA LYS A 135 3.26 -2.44 -1.72
C LYS A 135 4.51 -1.87 -1.03
N LEU A 136 4.76 -0.57 -1.13
CA LEU A 136 5.88 0.08 -0.43
C LEU A 136 5.72 0.03 1.09
N HIS A 137 4.50 0.20 1.60
CA HIS A 137 4.23 0.00 3.02
C HIS A 137 4.50 -1.45 3.47
N ASP A 138 4.16 -2.44 2.63
CA ASP A 138 4.48 -3.84 2.91
C ASP A 138 6.00 -4.09 2.92
N TYR A 139 6.74 -3.55 1.94
CA TYR A 139 8.21 -3.60 1.93
C TYR A 139 8.85 -2.98 3.18
N ARG A 140 8.28 -1.87 3.67
CA ARG A 140 8.72 -1.26 4.93
C ARG A 140 8.50 -2.21 6.11
N ASN A 141 7.36 -2.90 6.16
CA ASN A 141 7.05 -3.86 7.22
C ASN A 141 7.95 -5.09 7.15
N GLU A 142 8.26 -5.60 5.95
CA GLU A 142 9.25 -6.67 5.73
C GLU A 142 10.64 -6.25 6.24
N THR A 143 11.08 -5.06 5.84
CA THR A 143 12.37 -4.46 6.22
C THR A 143 12.50 -4.30 7.75
N TYR A 144 11.40 -4.01 8.44
CA TYR A 144 11.38 -3.76 9.88
C TYR A 144 11.17 -5.03 10.72
N HIS A 145 10.33 -5.96 10.27
CA HIS A 145 9.91 -7.11 11.09
C HIS A 145 10.58 -8.44 10.75
N ARG A 146 11.05 -8.63 9.50
CA ARG A 146 11.50 -9.96 9.04
C ARG A 146 12.98 -10.02 8.68
N ASP A 147 13.67 -8.87 8.71
CA ASP A 147 15.04 -8.68 8.18
C ASP A 147 15.23 -9.26 6.76
N GLN A 148 14.12 -9.44 6.04
CA GLN A 148 14.08 -9.82 4.64
C GLN A 148 14.25 -8.52 3.86
N HIS A 149 15.43 -8.32 3.27
CA HIS A 149 15.69 -7.15 2.44
C HIS A 149 15.77 -7.56 0.99
N ARG A 150 14.96 -6.92 0.16
CA ARG A 150 15.19 -6.89 -1.28
C ARG A 150 16.27 -5.84 -1.57
N LEU A 151 17.51 -6.14 -1.19
CA LEU A 151 18.62 -5.17 -1.24
C LEU A 151 18.80 -4.59 -2.66
N GLU A 152 18.54 -5.42 -3.67
CA GLU A 152 18.62 -5.09 -5.09
C GLU A 152 17.64 -3.98 -5.50
N VAL A 153 16.42 -3.98 -4.95
CA VAL A 153 15.37 -3.00 -5.29
C VAL A 153 15.12 -1.97 -4.20
N LEU A 154 15.84 -2.01 -3.06
CA LEU A 154 15.64 -1.06 -1.96
C LEU A 154 15.81 0.39 -2.43
N ARG A 155 16.86 0.68 -3.20
CA ARG A 155 17.10 2.04 -3.71
C ARG A 155 16.01 2.47 -4.71
N PRO A 156 15.68 1.69 -5.76
CA PRO A 156 14.53 1.94 -6.62
C PRO A 156 13.22 2.18 -5.86
N ALA A 157 12.90 1.32 -4.88
CA ALA A 157 11.70 1.42 -4.07
C ALA A 157 11.65 2.72 -3.26
N VAL A 158 12.76 3.12 -2.62
CA VAL A 158 12.83 4.38 -1.86
C VAL A 158 12.68 5.59 -2.78
N LEU A 159 13.26 5.58 -3.98
CA LEU A 159 13.13 6.68 -4.94
C LEU A 159 11.69 6.83 -5.45
N ILE A 160 11.03 5.70 -5.75
CA ILE A 160 9.61 5.70 -6.16
C ILE A 160 8.72 6.13 -5.00
N TYR A 161 9.00 5.68 -3.78
CA TYR A 161 8.22 6.10 -2.62
C TYR A 161 8.42 7.59 -2.32
N PHE A 162 9.62 8.12 -2.53
CA PHE A 162 9.87 9.55 -2.43
C PHE A 162 9.02 10.35 -3.42
N ASP A 163 8.96 9.89 -4.67
CA ASP A 163 8.13 10.51 -5.69
C ASP A 163 6.63 10.41 -5.38
N ALA A 164 6.18 9.26 -4.88
CA ALA A 164 4.81 9.05 -4.43
C ALA A 164 4.47 9.96 -3.23
N ALA A 165 5.39 10.12 -2.28
CA ALA A 165 5.24 11.05 -1.15
C ALA A 165 5.16 12.50 -1.62
N CYS A 166 5.96 12.89 -2.61
CA CYS A 166 5.83 14.20 -3.25
C CYS A 166 4.48 14.35 -3.96
N THR A 167 3.93 13.29 -4.56
CA THR A 167 2.61 13.33 -5.20
C THR A 167 1.51 13.55 -4.18
N ILE A 168 1.58 12.90 -3.01
CA ILE A 168 0.63 13.12 -1.92
C ILE A 168 0.80 14.51 -1.31
N LEU A 169 2.04 14.99 -1.14
CA LEU A 169 2.31 16.34 -0.67
C LEU A 169 1.75 17.41 -1.61
N ASP A 170 1.82 17.17 -2.93
CA ASP A 170 1.24 18.04 -3.95
C ASP A 170 -0.30 17.97 -3.99
N LEU A 171 -0.93 17.00 -3.32
CA LEU A 171 -2.39 16.95 -3.14
C LEU A 171 -2.81 17.45 -1.76
N TYR A 172 -1.84 17.76 -0.91
CA TYR A 172 -2.08 18.15 0.47
C TYR A 172 -2.38 19.64 0.56
N GLU A 173 -3.63 19.94 0.91
CA GLU A 173 -4.09 21.27 1.29
C GLU A 173 -4.08 21.39 2.83
N PRO A 174 -3.07 22.04 3.43
CA PRO A 174 -3.10 22.35 4.85
C PRO A 174 -4.20 23.38 5.08
N GLY A 175 -5.40 22.95 5.52
CA GLY A 175 -6.61 23.78 5.66
C GLY A 175 -6.50 25.05 6.51
N VAL A 176 -7.64 25.66 6.87
CA VAL A 176 -7.76 27.05 7.38
C VAL A 176 -6.62 27.48 8.31
N LEU A 177 -5.82 28.40 7.80
CA LEU A 177 -4.65 28.99 8.43
C LEU A 177 -5.08 29.95 9.55
N ILE A 178 -4.97 29.51 10.81
CA ILE A 178 -4.98 30.45 11.93
C ILE A 178 -3.57 31.06 12.03
N GLY A 179 -3.40 32.20 11.34
CA GLY A 179 -2.54 33.34 11.69
C GLY A 179 -1.18 33.08 12.35
N ASP A 180 -0.27 32.37 11.68
CA ASP A 180 1.16 32.49 11.99
C ASP A 180 1.83 33.05 10.73
N GLU A 181 2.08 34.37 10.72
CA GLU A 181 2.59 35.12 9.56
C GLU A 181 4.02 34.72 9.15
N HIS A 182 4.71 33.91 9.96
CA HIS A 182 6.11 33.57 9.75
C HIS A 182 6.24 32.08 9.43
N LEU A 183 6.68 31.78 8.20
CA LEU A 183 7.14 30.44 7.89
C LEU A 183 8.42 30.15 8.65
N GLY A 184 8.51 28.93 9.18
CA GLY A 184 9.77 28.43 9.70
C GLY A 184 10.87 28.44 8.63
N PRO A 185 12.14 28.48 9.03
CA PRO A 185 13.27 28.64 8.12
C PRO A 185 13.31 27.56 7.03
N GLU A 186 12.86 26.35 7.37
CA GLU A 186 12.84 25.19 6.47
C GLU A 186 11.81 25.34 5.35
N LEU A 187 10.70 26.05 5.61
CA LEU A 187 9.68 26.33 4.59
C LEU A 187 9.95 27.60 3.79
N ALA A 188 10.81 28.49 4.30
CA ALA A 188 11.10 29.78 3.67
C ALA A 188 11.67 29.63 2.25
N ARG A 189 12.45 28.57 2.00
CA ARG A 189 13.04 28.30 0.67
C ARG A 189 12.02 27.95 -0.40
N PHE A 190 10.81 27.53 -0.01
CA PHE A 190 9.72 27.16 -0.90
C PHE A 190 8.68 28.28 -1.08
N GLN A 191 8.92 29.46 -0.51
CA GLN A 191 8.06 30.62 -0.73
C GLN A 191 8.35 31.28 -2.07
N ASP A 192 7.31 31.86 -2.67
CA ASP A 192 7.54 32.83 -3.73
C ASP A 192 8.27 34.05 -3.14
N THR A 193 9.31 34.48 -3.85
CA THR A 193 10.09 35.68 -3.51
C THR A 193 9.32 36.95 -3.81
N ARG A 194 8.21 36.86 -4.57
CA ARG A 194 7.33 37.98 -4.91
C ARG A 194 6.34 38.27 -3.78
N PRO A 195 6.37 39.48 -3.19
CA PRO A 195 5.56 39.81 -2.00
C PRO A 195 4.04 39.83 -2.24
N ASP A 196 3.59 39.97 -3.49
CA ASP A 196 2.20 40.01 -3.94
C ASP A 196 1.58 38.64 -4.22
N ARG A 197 2.35 37.54 -4.16
CA ARG A 197 1.91 36.17 -4.47
C ARG A 197 2.15 35.15 -3.35
N ARG A 198 2.22 35.61 -2.11
CA ARG A 198 2.39 34.71 -0.95
C ARG A 198 1.08 33.97 -0.66
N ASP A 199 0.79 32.94 -1.43
CA ASP A 199 -0.25 31.96 -1.09
C ASP A 199 0.38 30.84 -0.23
N PRO A 200 0.00 30.71 1.05
CA PRO A 200 0.49 29.64 1.92
C PRO A 200 -0.01 28.25 1.50
N PHE A 201 -1.10 28.15 0.74
CA PHE A 201 -1.60 26.88 0.19
C PHE A 201 -0.70 26.38 -0.95
N GLU A 202 0.00 27.28 -1.66
CA GLU A 202 0.95 26.89 -2.71
C GLU A 202 2.28 26.34 -2.18
N VAL A 203 2.58 26.48 -0.88
CA VAL A 203 3.87 26.07 -0.31
C VAL A 203 4.06 24.56 -0.37
N SER A 204 3.01 23.76 -0.13
CA SER A 204 3.08 22.30 -0.26
C SER A 204 3.36 21.87 -1.71
N HIS A 205 2.65 22.47 -2.67
CA HIS A 205 2.84 22.22 -4.11
C HIS A 205 4.26 22.58 -4.57
N ARG A 206 4.77 23.75 -4.18
CA ARG A 206 6.15 24.16 -4.50
C ARG A 206 7.19 23.25 -3.85
N ALA A 207 6.99 22.90 -2.58
CA ALA A 207 7.88 21.97 -1.88
C ALA A 207 7.92 20.60 -2.55
N ALA A 208 6.75 20.03 -2.89
CA ALA A 208 6.64 18.77 -3.60
C ALA A 208 7.38 18.78 -4.94
N LYS A 209 7.17 19.84 -5.74
CA LYS A 209 7.84 20.00 -7.04
C LYS A 209 9.36 20.10 -6.89
N GLN A 210 9.82 21.00 -6.04
CA GLN A 210 11.26 21.26 -5.86
C GLN A 210 11.97 20.05 -5.25
N LEU A 211 11.40 19.39 -4.24
CA LEU A 211 11.99 18.18 -3.64
C LEU A 211 12.10 17.05 -4.65
N ARG A 212 11.07 16.87 -5.50
CA ARG A 212 11.07 15.87 -6.57
C ARG A 212 12.17 16.13 -7.60
N GLU A 213 12.35 17.39 -8.01
CA GLU A 213 13.43 17.81 -8.92
C GLU A 213 14.81 17.61 -8.29
N GLU A 214 14.98 17.95 -7.01
CA GLU A 214 16.26 17.84 -6.29
C GLU A 214 16.71 16.40 -6.04
N VAL A 215 15.78 15.47 -5.73
CA VAL A 215 16.12 14.05 -5.58
C VAL A 215 16.47 13.43 -6.94
N GLY A 216 15.69 13.74 -7.97
CA GLY A 216 15.88 13.22 -9.32
C GLY A 216 15.61 11.71 -9.41
N LEU A 217 14.53 11.32 -10.09
CA LEU A 217 14.27 9.93 -10.42
C LEU A 217 14.81 9.62 -11.82
N ASP A 218 15.92 8.88 -11.90
CA ASP A 218 16.33 8.27 -13.16
C ASP A 218 15.42 7.06 -13.44
N LEU A 219 14.33 7.32 -14.17
CA LEU A 219 13.34 6.31 -14.47
C LEU A 219 13.91 5.16 -15.30
N ALA A 220 14.89 5.42 -16.18
CA ALA A 220 15.50 4.36 -16.97
C ALA A 220 16.30 3.40 -16.07
N ALA A 221 17.15 3.93 -15.21
CA ALA A 221 17.92 3.11 -14.27
C ALA A 221 17.02 2.35 -13.28
N VAL A 222 15.97 3.00 -12.78
CA VAL A 222 14.98 2.37 -11.89
C VAL A 222 14.25 1.25 -12.61
N ARG A 223 13.81 1.47 -13.85
CA ARG A 223 13.11 0.47 -14.66
C ARG A 223 13.98 -0.76 -14.91
N THR A 224 15.23 -0.57 -15.34
CA THR A 224 16.18 -1.68 -15.50
C THR A 224 16.33 -2.48 -14.21
N ALA A 225 16.58 -1.81 -13.07
CA ALA A 225 16.75 -2.50 -11.79
C ALA A 225 15.51 -3.31 -11.36
N LEU A 226 14.30 -2.78 -11.59
CA LEU A 226 13.06 -3.49 -11.25
C LEU A 226 12.79 -4.68 -12.17
N VAL A 227 13.02 -4.52 -13.47
CA VAL A 227 12.85 -5.58 -14.47
C VAL A 227 13.86 -6.70 -14.21
N ASP A 228 15.14 -6.37 -14.03
CA ASP A 228 16.20 -7.35 -13.76
C ASP A 228 15.89 -8.15 -12.49
N HIS A 229 15.41 -7.48 -11.43
CA HIS A 229 15.01 -8.15 -10.19
C HIS A 229 13.85 -9.12 -10.38
N LEU A 230 12.79 -8.71 -11.09
CA LEU A 230 11.66 -9.59 -11.37
C LEU A 230 12.06 -10.79 -12.21
N LEU A 231 12.82 -10.57 -13.28
CA LEU A 231 13.26 -11.63 -14.16
C LEU A 231 14.18 -12.61 -13.43
N GLY A 232 15.09 -12.12 -12.58
CA GLY A 232 15.93 -12.99 -11.74
C GLY A 232 15.11 -13.86 -10.81
N ARG A 233 14.09 -13.31 -10.14
CA ARG A 233 13.20 -14.09 -9.26
C ARG A 233 12.35 -15.10 -10.03
N LEU A 234 11.89 -14.75 -11.23
CA LEU A 234 11.11 -15.66 -12.07
C LEU A 234 11.98 -16.78 -12.64
N ASP A 235 13.24 -16.50 -12.98
CA ASP A 235 14.24 -17.50 -13.39
C ASP A 235 14.58 -18.46 -12.24
N ASP A 236 14.77 -17.94 -11.03
CA ASP A 236 14.95 -18.74 -9.80
C ASP A 236 13.72 -19.62 -9.53
N LEU A 237 12.51 -19.08 -9.74
CA LEU A 237 11.26 -19.82 -9.58
C LEU A 237 11.14 -20.96 -10.61
N GLU A 238 11.40 -20.67 -11.89
CA GLU A 238 11.36 -21.68 -12.97
C GLU A 238 12.40 -22.78 -12.73
N SER A 239 13.63 -22.37 -12.39
CA SER A 239 14.73 -23.30 -12.04
C SER A 239 14.40 -24.14 -10.82
N GLY A 240 13.80 -23.54 -9.78
CA GLY A 240 13.38 -24.24 -8.57
C GLY A 240 12.26 -25.25 -8.84
N LEU A 241 11.29 -24.90 -9.69
CA LEU A 241 10.24 -25.82 -10.12
C LEU A 241 10.82 -27.01 -10.91
N ALA A 242 11.75 -26.74 -11.84
CA ALA A 242 12.44 -27.79 -12.58
C ALA A 242 13.23 -28.71 -11.64
N TYR A 243 13.96 -28.15 -10.69
CA TYR A 243 14.72 -28.92 -9.70
C TYR A 243 13.82 -29.81 -8.82
N VAL A 244 12.68 -29.28 -8.37
CA VAL A 244 11.68 -30.06 -7.62
C VAL A 244 11.13 -31.21 -8.47
N GLU A 245 10.87 -30.97 -9.75
CA GLU A 245 10.37 -32.00 -10.68
C GLU A 245 11.41 -33.11 -10.91
N GLU A 246 12.67 -32.74 -11.14
CA GLU A 246 13.79 -33.68 -11.35
C GLU A 246 14.06 -34.57 -10.12
N ASN A 247 13.84 -34.03 -8.93
CA ASN A 247 14.07 -34.75 -7.66
C ASN A 247 12.79 -35.40 -7.09
N SER A 248 11.67 -35.31 -7.79
CA SER A 248 10.43 -35.97 -7.41
C SER A 248 10.49 -37.48 -7.69
N VAL A 249 9.90 -38.29 -6.82
CA VAL A 249 10.02 -39.75 -6.88
C VAL A 249 9.29 -40.32 -8.11
N ASN A 250 10.04 -41.02 -8.99
CA ASN A 250 9.60 -41.86 -10.12
C ASN A 250 8.33 -41.43 -10.87
N GLY A 251 8.50 -40.72 -11.99
CA GLY A 251 7.46 -40.51 -13.00
C GLY A 251 6.81 -39.13 -13.02
N ALA A 252 7.50 -38.12 -12.48
CA ALA A 252 7.11 -36.72 -12.62
C ALA A 252 7.02 -36.35 -14.12
N ALA A 253 5.95 -35.64 -14.48
CA ALA A 253 5.73 -35.11 -15.82
C ALA A 253 5.75 -33.58 -15.79
N PRO A 254 6.04 -32.93 -16.93
CA PRO A 254 6.11 -31.48 -17.01
C PRO A 254 4.95 -30.75 -16.32
N GLY A 255 5.30 -29.90 -15.36
CA GLY A 255 4.35 -29.10 -14.59
C GLY A 255 3.76 -29.81 -13.38
N ASP A 256 4.21 -31.01 -13.03
CA ASP A 256 3.79 -31.66 -11.78
C ASP A 256 4.32 -30.92 -10.56
N ALA A 257 5.52 -30.30 -10.64
CA ALA A 257 6.05 -29.49 -9.55
C ALA A 257 5.15 -28.31 -9.20
N ILE A 258 4.70 -27.53 -10.19
CA ILE A 258 3.81 -26.38 -9.93
C ILE A 258 2.45 -26.81 -9.38
N ARG A 259 1.92 -27.97 -9.80
CA ARG A 259 0.70 -28.54 -9.22
C ARG A 259 0.92 -28.96 -7.77
N ALA A 260 2.03 -29.61 -7.49
CA ALA A 260 2.38 -30.06 -6.14
C ALA A 260 2.49 -28.91 -5.14
N MET A 261 3.01 -27.75 -5.56
CA MET A 261 3.10 -26.55 -4.72
C MET A 261 1.74 -25.90 -4.40
N GLN A 262 0.66 -26.37 -5.04
CA GLN A 262 -0.69 -25.83 -4.84
C GLN A 262 -1.62 -26.81 -4.12
N ILE A 263 -1.10 -27.96 -3.68
CA ILE A 263 -1.88 -28.91 -2.88
C ILE A 263 -2.22 -28.27 -1.53
N GLU A 264 -3.49 -28.35 -1.13
CA GLU A 264 -3.94 -27.90 0.19
C GLU A 264 -3.40 -28.80 1.31
N ASP A 265 -3.11 -28.20 2.47
CA ASP A 265 -2.64 -28.94 3.64
C ASP A 265 -3.64 -30.04 4.03
N GLY A 266 -3.15 -31.29 4.07
CA GLY A 266 -3.96 -32.46 4.44
C GLY A 266 -4.54 -33.24 3.27
N ASP A 267 -4.27 -32.84 2.02
CA ASP A 267 -4.70 -33.61 0.85
C ASP A 267 -3.74 -34.76 0.51
N ILE A 268 -3.84 -35.82 1.31
CA ILE A 268 -2.98 -37.01 1.22
C ILE A 268 -3.11 -37.67 -0.17
N GLU A 269 -4.30 -37.68 -0.77
CA GLU A 269 -4.52 -38.35 -2.07
C GLU A 269 -3.72 -37.67 -3.19
N ALA A 270 -3.77 -36.35 -3.30
CA ALA A 270 -2.98 -35.63 -4.31
C ALA A 270 -1.47 -35.69 -4.07
N ILE A 271 -1.04 -35.88 -2.82
CA ILE A 271 0.38 -36.01 -2.46
C ILE A 271 0.96 -37.35 -2.92
N PHE A 272 0.20 -38.44 -2.77
CA PHE A 272 0.72 -39.79 -3.02
C PHE A 272 0.25 -40.41 -4.35
N ASP A 273 -0.76 -39.84 -5.02
CA ASP A 273 -1.26 -40.32 -6.30
C ASP A 273 -1.11 -39.27 -7.42
N SER A 274 -0.17 -39.52 -8.33
CA SER A 274 0.11 -38.65 -9.48
C SER A 274 -1.04 -38.54 -10.48
N GLN A 275 -1.93 -39.54 -10.57
CA GLN A 275 -3.13 -39.45 -11.41
C GLN A 275 -4.15 -38.50 -10.78
N VAL A 276 -4.34 -38.59 -9.45
CA VAL A 276 -5.19 -37.67 -8.70
C VAL A 276 -4.64 -36.26 -8.81
N LEU A 277 -3.33 -36.07 -8.59
CA LEU A 277 -2.65 -34.79 -8.77
C LEU A 277 -3.00 -34.19 -10.13
N ARG A 278 -2.77 -34.90 -11.24
CA ARG A 278 -2.96 -34.37 -12.60
C ARG A 278 -4.41 -34.17 -13.00
N SER A 279 -5.34 -34.91 -12.39
CA SER A 279 -6.79 -34.79 -12.71
C SER A 279 -7.44 -33.54 -12.11
N ARG A 280 -6.80 -32.94 -11.10
CA ARG A 280 -7.33 -31.78 -10.39
C ARG A 280 -7.09 -30.48 -11.13
N LYS A 281 -7.96 -29.51 -10.86
CA LYS A 281 -7.84 -28.15 -11.36
C LYS A 281 -7.08 -27.31 -10.34
N TYR A 282 -5.91 -26.81 -10.73
CA TYR A 282 -5.14 -25.86 -9.95
C TYR A 282 -5.27 -24.46 -10.55
N PRO A 283 -5.22 -23.40 -9.72
CA PRO A 283 -5.33 -22.04 -10.19
C PRO A 283 -4.13 -21.58 -11.03
N LEU A 284 -2.92 -22.10 -10.76
CA LEU A 284 -1.69 -21.74 -11.44
C LEU A 284 -1.15 -22.89 -12.28
N THR A 285 -0.53 -22.52 -13.41
CA THR A 285 0.06 -23.40 -14.41
C THR A 285 1.38 -22.81 -14.90
N MET A 286 2.14 -23.59 -15.68
CA MET A 286 3.34 -23.07 -16.34
C MET A 286 3.04 -21.98 -17.38
N GLU A 287 1.79 -21.86 -17.85
CA GLU A 287 1.38 -20.73 -18.70
C GLU A 287 1.34 -19.42 -17.91
N ASP A 288 0.97 -19.47 -16.63
CA ASP A 288 1.00 -18.31 -15.74
C ASP A 288 2.43 -17.81 -15.50
N VAL A 289 3.38 -18.73 -15.27
CA VAL A 289 4.81 -18.39 -15.13
C VAL A 289 5.33 -17.69 -16.39
N LYS A 290 5.02 -18.24 -17.57
CA LYS A 290 5.39 -17.62 -18.85
C LYS A 290 4.75 -16.24 -19.03
N SER A 291 3.47 -16.11 -18.69
CA SER A 291 2.75 -14.84 -18.72
C SER A 291 3.39 -13.81 -17.78
N TRP A 292 3.86 -14.20 -16.60
CA TRP A 292 4.59 -13.31 -15.69
C TRP A 292 5.93 -12.84 -16.27
N ILE A 293 6.68 -13.73 -16.93
CA ILE A 293 7.95 -13.38 -17.60
C ILE A 293 7.71 -12.40 -18.75
N GLU A 294 6.68 -12.65 -19.57
CA GLU A 294 6.29 -11.77 -20.68
C GLU A 294 5.90 -10.38 -20.15
N ARG A 295 5.09 -10.32 -19.09
CA ARG A 295 4.68 -9.07 -18.43
C ARG A 295 5.87 -8.34 -17.81
N ALA A 296 6.75 -9.04 -17.11
CA ALA A 296 7.97 -8.47 -16.53
C ALA A 296 8.89 -7.89 -17.62
N THR A 297 9.00 -8.56 -18.77
CA THR A 297 9.75 -8.08 -19.93
C THR A 297 9.11 -6.82 -20.53
N ALA A 298 7.78 -6.80 -20.68
CA ALA A 298 7.04 -5.66 -21.23
C ALA A 298 7.15 -4.39 -20.36
N MET A 299 7.49 -4.51 -19.07
CA MET A 299 7.75 -3.37 -18.20
C MET A 299 8.92 -2.50 -18.68
N ALA A 300 9.85 -3.03 -19.49
CA ALA A 300 10.95 -2.26 -20.08
C ALA A 300 10.44 -1.08 -20.95
N ASP A 301 9.24 -1.18 -21.51
CA ASP A 301 8.63 -0.16 -22.35
C ASP A 301 7.70 0.80 -21.57
N MET A 302 7.60 0.67 -20.24
CA MET A 302 6.70 1.51 -19.42
C MET A 302 7.33 2.85 -19.00
N ASP A 303 6.78 3.95 -19.49
CA ASP A 303 7.28 5.31 -19.19
C ASP A 303 6.60 6.01 -18.01
N ASP A 304 5.50 5.46 -17.49
CA ASP A 304 4.88 5.95 -16.27
C ASP A 304 5.44 5.21 -15.05
N LYS A 305 6.13 5.94 -14.18
CA LYS A 305 6.76 5.40 -12.96
C LYS A 305 5.78 4.74 -11.98
N HIS A 306 4.54 5.25 -11.87
CA HIS A 306 3.55 4.67 -10.97
C HIS A 306 2.93 3.41 -11.57
N ALA A 307 2.67 3.40 -12.88
CA ALA A 307 2.22 2.22 -13.61
C ALA A 307 3.28 1.12 -13.59
N LEU A 308 4.56 1.47 -13.82
CA LEU A 308 5.69 0.56 -13.73
C LEU A 308 5.74 -0.14 -12.36
N PHE A 309 5.63 0.63 -11.27
CA PHE A 309 5.68 0.05 -9.94
C PHE A 309 4.39 -0.67 -9.53
N ALA A 310 3.23 -0.24 -10.05
CA ALA A 310 1.98 -0.97 -9.86
C ALA A 310 2.02 -2.34 -10.55
N GLU A 311 2.62 -2.44 -11.74
CA GLU A 311 2.83 -3.70 -12.44
C GLU A 311 3.83 -4.60 -11.71
N LEU A 312 4.93 -4.04 -11.21
CA LEU A 312 5.85 -4.73 -10.29
C LEU A 312 5.08 -5.34 -9.11
N ALA A 313 4.31 -4.52 -8.40
CA ALA A 313 3.56 -4.97 -7.23
C ALA A 313 2.57 -6.10 -7.59
N ALA A 314 1.86 -5.96 -8.71
CA ALA A 314 0.90 -6.96 -9.17
C ALA A 314 1.57 -8.28 -9.58
N LEU A 315 2.75 -8.25 -10.19
CA LEU A 315 3.52 -9.45 -10.53
C LEU A 315 4.03 -10.13 -9.26
N GLU A 316 4.66 -9.39 -8.36
CA GLU A 316 5.15 -9.98 -7.11
C GLU A 316 4.03 -10.61 -6.29
N ASP A 317 2.91 -9.92 -6.11
CA ASP A 317 1.75 -10.46 -5.38
C ASP A 317 1.20 -11.73 -6.04
N ALA A 318 1.35 -11.90 -7.37
CA ALA A 318 0.86 -13.06 -8.09
C ALA A 318 1.71 -14.32 -7.88
N PHE A 319 3.04 -14.19 -7.78
CA PHE A 319 3.93 -15.35 -7.72
C PHE A 319 4.61 -15.59 -6.36
N GLU A 320 4.55 -14.65 -5.42
CA GLU A 320 5.30 -14.71 -4.16
C GLU A 320 4.93 -15.89 -3.25
N ASP A 321 3.65 -16.28 -3.16
CA ASP A 321 3.25 -17.48 -2.40
C ASP A 321 3.85 -18.76 -3.03
N LEU A 322 3.82 -18.84 -4.35
CA LEU A 322 4.40 -19.98 -5.07
C LEU A 322 5.92 -20.02 -4.92
N GLU A 323 6.59 -18.87 -5.04
CA GLU A 323 8.04 -18.73 -4.83
C GLU A 323 8.46 -19.22 -3.44
N LEU A 324 7.72 -18.84 -2.39
CA LEU A 324 8.02 -19.29 -1.04
C LEU A 324 7.95 -20.82 -0.91
N LYS A 325 6.91 -21.43 -1.46
CA LYS A 325 6.71 -22.89 -1.42
C LYS A 325 7.77 -23.64 -2.23
N VAL A 326 8.13 -23.13 -3.40
CA VAL A 326 9.21 -23.70 -4.22
C VAL A 326 10.54 -23.61 -3.48
N ARG A 327 10.88 -22.47 -2.91
CA ARG A 327 12.12 -22.29 -2.14
C ARG A 327 12.19 -23.24 -0.94
N GLU A 328 11.08 -23.43 -0.23
CA GLU A 328 10.98 -24.39 0.86
C GLU A 328 11.16 -25.83 0.37
N ALA A 329 10.55 -26.20 -0.75
CA ALA A 329 10.68 -27.53 -1.34
C ALA A 329 12.13 -27.83 -1.78
N VAL A 330 12.79 -26.87 -2.47
CA VAL A 330 14.20 -26.97 -2.84
C VAL A 330 15.07 -27.19 -1.60
N TRP A 331 14.88 -26.37 -0.55
CA TRP A 331 15.63 -26.51 0.69
C TRP A 331 15.45 -27.89 1.35
N ARG A 332 14.22 -28.41 1.39
CA ARG A 332 13.94 -29.76 1.94
C ARG A 332 14.61 -30.87 1.13
N ILE A 333 14.66 -30.75 -0.19
CA ILE A 333 15.34 -31.71 -1.07
C ILE A 333 16.85 -31.70 -0.78
N ASP A 334 17.45 -30.51 -0.70
CA ASP A 334 18.88 -30.36 -0.41
C ASP A 334 19.25 -30.87 0.98
N GLU A 335 18.42 -30.59 1.99
CA GLU A 335 18.61 -31.10 3.35
C GLU A 335 18.55 -32.63 3.37
N ALA A 336 17.58 -33.23 2.68
CA ALA A 336 17.45 -34.68 2.58
C ALA A 336 18.62 -35.34 1.80
N ALA A 337 19.17 -34.65 0.80
CA ALA A 337 20.33 -35.12 0.04
C ALA A 337 21.62 -35.08 0.88
N ASN A 338 21.79 -34.05 1.71
CA ASN A 338 22.97 -33.88 2.58
C ASN A 338 22.98 -34.79 3.82
N MET A 339 21.82 -35.32 4.22
CA MET A 339 21.70 -36.31 5.32
C MET A 339 21.92 -37.77 4.88
N ARG A 340 22.08 -38.04 3.58
CA ARG A 340 22.40 -39.35 3.01
C ARG A 340 23.90 -39.49 2.77
#